data_AF-A0A4Q3V0J9-F1
#
_entry.id   AF-A0A4Q3V0J9-F1
#
_cell.length_a   1.000
_cell.length_b   1.000
_cell.length_c   1.000
_cell.angle_alpha   90.00
_cell.angle_beta   90.00
_cell.angle_gamma   90.00
#
_symmetry.space_group_name_H-M   'P 1'
#
loop_
_entity.id
_entity.type
_entity.pdbx_description
1 polymer ?
#
loop_
_entity_poly.entity_id
_entity_poly.type
_entity_poly.pdbx_seq_one_letter_code
_entity_poly.pdbx_strand_id
1 'polypeptide(L)'
;FSNGFFVARDKDKVWLAHCYGMVGAGRDVDVNSGGGTELYTIISQSPRALDRQLSVVGKIVQGMEIMSAFPRGTGDAGFYKTPSEYHRYADMKIAADVPEAQRTNLETMRTDSASFNTLVNARRWRKDDFYTNPIGRINLCNITVPVREVQK
;
A
#
# COMPACT_ATOMS: atom_id res chain seq x y z
N PHE A 1 -12.22 5.01 2.92
CA PHE A 1 -11.48 5.00 1.65
C PHE A 1 -11.75 6.30 0.91
N SER A 2 -10.79 6.80 0.16
CA SER A 2 -10.96 7.93 -0.76
C SER A 2 -10.22 7.60 -2.05
N ASN A 3 -10.91 7.56 -3.18
CA ASN A 3 -10.33 7.25 -4.50
C ASN A 3 -9.37 6.04 -4.50
N GLY A 4 -9.77 4.93 -3.85
CA GLY A 4 -8.94 3.73 -3.79
C GLY A 4 -7.87 3.72 -2.68
N PHE A 5 -7.69 4.80 -1.94
CA PHE A 5 -6.71 4.89 -0.84
C PHE A 5 -7.32 4.62 0.53
N PHE A 6 -6.50 4.08 1.42
CA PHE A 6 -6.78 3.96 2.85
C PHE A 6 -6.65 5.34 3.49
N VAL A 7 -7.72 5.82 4.10
CA VAL A 7 -7.75 7.13 4.74
C VAL A 7 -8.31 7.01 6.14
N ALA A 8 -7.71 7.77 7.06
CA ALA A 8 -8.30 8.11 8.35
C ALA A 8 -8.59 9.61 8.39
N ARG A 9 -9.48 10.00 9.30
CA ARG A 9 -9.92 11.39 9.42
C ARG A 9 -10.22 11.74 10.87
N ASP A 10 -10.04 13.01 11.19
CA ASP A 10 -10.63 13.67 12.35
C ASP A 10 -11.58 14.78 11.86
N LYS A 11 -11.88 15.79 12.67
CA LYS A 11 -12.90 16.81 12.33
C LYS A 11 -12.54 17.59 11.07
N ASP A 12 -11.30 18.04 10.98
CA ASP A 12 -10.82 18.98 9.96
C ASP A 12 -9.73 18.38 9.06
N LYS A 13 -9.21 17.19 9.37
CA LYS A 13 -8.08 16.60 8.64
C LYS A 13 -8.41 15.20 8.11
N VAL A 14 -7.84 14.92 6.95
CA VAL A 14 -7.82 13.59 6.33
C VAL A 14 -6.37 13.26 6.00
N TRP A 15 -5.96 12.03 6.29
CA TRP A 15 -4.62 11.56 5.96
C TRP A 15 -4.67 10.12 5.45
N LEU A 16 -3.64 9.76 4.68
CA LEU A 16 -3.41 8.39 4.26
C LEU A 16 -2.98 7.54 5.46
N ALA A 17 -3.62 6.40 5.64
CA ALA A 17 -3.27 5.45 6.69
C ALA A 17 -2.10 4.57 6.25
N HIS A 18 -1.16 4.26 7.15
CA HIS A 18 -0.04 3.34 6.91
C HIS A 18 -0.49 1.87 6.85
N CYS A 19 -1.31 1.53 5.87
CA CYS A 19 -1.74 0.17 5.58
C CYS A 19 -0.71 -0.57 4.72
N TYR A 20 -0.84 -1.90 4.64
CA TYR A 20 0.00 -2.74 3.79
C TYR A 20 -0.02 -2.28 2.32
N GLY A 21 1.16 -2.22 1.71
CA GLY A 21 1.38 -1.75 0.34
C GLY A 21 1.36 -0.23 0.16
N MET A 22 1.19 0.56 1.22
CA MET A 22 1.37 2.01 1.14
C MET A 22 2.85 2.37 1.04
N VAL A 23 3.16 3.36 0.21
CA VAL A 23 4.51 3.87 -0.04
C VAL A 23 4.66 5.22 0.63
N GLY A 24 5.68 5.38 1.46
CA GLY A 24 5.99 6.65 2.12
C GLY A 24 7.41 7.12 1.87
N ALA A 25 7.69 8.37 2.23
CA ALA A 25 9.01 8.97 2.16
C ALA A 25 9.69 8.92 3.52
N GLY A 26 10.94 8.43 3.54
CA GLY A 26 11.82 8.53 4.69
C GLY A 26 12.14 9.99 5.01
N ARG A 27 12.49 10.24 6.27
CA ARG A 27 13.00 11.54 6.75
C ARG A 27 13.89 11.32 7.97
N ASP A 28 14.71 12.31 8.27
CA ASP A 28 15.42 12.43 9.54
C ASP A 28 14.48 13.01 10.62
N VAL A 29 15.03 13.35 11.80
CA VAL A 29 14.31 13.92 12.95
C VAL A 29 13.51 15.17 12.58
N ASP A 30 14.07 16.06 11.75
CA ASP A 30 13.36 17.24 11.26
C ASP A 30 12.20 16.81 10.34
N VAL A 31 11.00 17.30 10.64
CA VAL A 31 9.77 17.01 9.89
C VAL A 31 9.83 17.47 8.42
N ASN A 32 10.70 18.43 8.09
CA ASN A 32 10.88 18.95 6.74
C ASN A 32 12.09 18.33 6.00
N SER A 33 12.79 17.36 6.61
CA SER A 33 13.97 16.71 6.00
C SER A 33 13.62 15.61 4.99
N GLY A 34 12.34 15.28 4.84
CA GLY A 34 11.90 14.36 3.78
C GLY A 34 12.09 14.98 2.40
N GLY A 35 12.11 14.14 1.37
CA GLY A 35 12.27 14.65 -0.01
C GLY A 35 12.11 13.61 -1.11
N GLY A 36 11.68 12.38 -0.77
CA GLY A 36 11.55 11.29 -1.73
C GLY A 36 12.87 10.69 -2.20
N THR A 37 14.01 11.10 -1.63
CA THR A 37 15.32 10.47 -1.82
C THR A 37 15.34 9.04 -1.30
N GLU A 38 14.58 8.78 -0.24
CA GLU A 38 14.32 7.45 0.30
C GLU A 38 12.82 7.20 0.33
N LEU A 39 12.40 6.08 -0.27
CA LEU A 39 11.04 5.59 -0.23
C LEU A 39 11.00 4.24 0.48
N TYR A 40 9.98 4.03 1.29
CA TYR A 40 9.69 2.76 1.94
C TYR A 40 8.32 2.25 1.54
N THR A 41 8.13 0.94 1.65
CA THR A 41 6.83 0.29 1.50
C THR A 41 6.47 -0.44 2.78
N ILE A 42 5.21 -0.35 3.21
CA ILE A 42 4.71 -1.13 4.34
C ILE A 42 4.46 -2.58 3.89
N ILE A 43 5.29 -3.51 4.37
CA ILE A 43 5.28 -4.92 3.94
C ILE A 43 4.85 -5.91 5.04
N SER A 44 4.36 -5.42 6.18
CA SER A 44 3.89 -6.26 7.29
C SER A 44 2.67 -5.63 7.99
N GLN A 45 2.48 -5.93 9.27
CA GLN A 45 1.45 -5.33 10.10
C GLN A 45 1.53 -3.80 10.01
N SER A 46 0.37 -3.17 9.83
CA SER A 46 0.25 -1.75 9.54
C SER A 46 0.71 -0.88 10.72
N PRO A 47 1.82 -0.12 10.60
CA PRO A 47 2.38 0.67 11.69
C PRO A 47 1.64 2.00 11.82
N ARG A 48 0.35 1.93 12.22
CA ARG A 48 -0.57 3.07 12.27
C ARG A 48 -0.15 4.18 13.26
N ALA A 49 0.84 3.95 14.12
CA ALA A 49 1.47 4.98 14.93
C ALA A 49 2.23 6.02 14.08
N LEU A 50 2.61 5.69 12.85
CA LEU A 50 3.28 6.60 11.91
C LEU A 50 2.31 7.49 11.13
N ASP A 51 0.99 7.26 11.26
CA ASP A 51 0.00 8.16 10.70
C ASP A 51 0.24 9.60 11.20
N ARG A 52 0.29 10.56 10.26
CA ARG A 52 0.59 11.98 10.53
C ARG A 52 2.01 12.26 11.06
N GLN A 53 2.89 11.27 11.08
CA GLN A 53 4.31 11.43 11.41
C GLN A 53 5.22 11.38 10.18
N LEU A 54 4.81 10.60 9.18
CA LEU A 54 5.50 10.43 7.91
C LEU A 54 4.57 10.69 6.73
N SER A 55 5.17 11.19 5.65
CA SER A 55 4.48 11.48 4.40
C SER A 55 4.28 10.21 3.59
N VAL A 56 3.02 9.81 3.42
CA VAL A 56 2.64 8.74 2.51
C VAL A 56 2.35 9.34 1.14
N VAL A 57 2.98 8.80 0.10
CA VAL A 57 2.99 9.38 -1.25
C VAL A 57 2.28 8.52 -2.29
N GLY A 58 1.99 7.26 -1.98
CA GLY A 58 1.33 6.37 -2.91
C GLY A 58 0.99 5.01 -2.33
N LYS A 59 0.60 4.09 -3.22
CA LYS A 59 0.38 2.69 -2.90
C LYS A 59 0.82 1.81 -4.06
N ILE A 60 1.28 0.63 -3.74
CA ILE A 60 1.55 -0.42 -4.73
C ILE A 60 0.20 -1.02 -5.14
N VAL A 61 -0.04 -1.06 -6.46
CA VAL A 61 -1.30 -1.57 -7.04
C VAL A 61 -1.13 -2.93 -7.74
N GLN A 62 0.11 -3.33 -8.01
CA GLN A 62 0.50 -4.61 -8.60
C GLN A 62 1.95 -4.92 -8.19
N GLY A 63 2.33 -6.19 -8.03
CA GLY A 63 3.70 -6.59 -7.71
C GLY A 63 4.07 -6.52 -6.22
N MET A 64 3.09 -6.43 -5.32
CA MET A 64 3.33 -6.33 -3.88
C MET A 64 3.96 -7.62 -3.31
N GLU A 65 3.62 -8.76 -3.88
CA GLU A 65 4.21 -10.07 -3.60
C GLU A 65 5.71 -10.12 -3.93
N ILE A 66 6.14 -9.44 -4.99
CA ILE A 66 7.56 -9.33 -5.35
C ILE A 66 8.25 -8.41 -4.34
N MET A 67 7.65 -7.23 -4.11
CA MET A 67 8.21 -6.20 -3.22
C MET A 67 8.35 -6.66 -1.77
N SER A 68 7.38 -7.42 -1.25
CA SER A 68 7.42 -7.91 0.12
C SER A 68 8.36 -9.11 0.35
N ALA A 69 8.72 -9.82 -0.73
CA ALA A 69 9.56 -11.00 -0.72
C ALA A 69 11.07 -10.72 -0.76
N PHE A 70 11.48 -9.45 -0.88
CA PHE A 70 12.90 -9.10 -0.79
C PHE A 70 13.50 -9.60 0.54
N PRO A 71 14.70 -10.22 0.52
CA PRO A 71 15.41 -10.66 1.71
C PRO A 71 15.50 -9.54 2.75
N ARG A 72 15.43 -9.90 4.03
CA ARG A 72 15.66 -8.93 5.11
C ARG A 72 17.15 -8.65 5.24
N GLY A 73 17.51 -7.40 5.51
CA GLY A 73 18.91 -7.05 5.71
C GLY A 73 19.47 -7.59 7.02
N THR A 74 20.77 -7.85 6.99
CA THR A 74 21.51 -8.48 8.09
C THR A 74 22.26 -7.48 9.00
N GLY A 75 22.16 -6.19 8.70
CA GLY A 75 22.75 -5.10 9.49
C GLY A 75 21.81 -4.53 10.55
N ASP A 76 22.26 -3.48 11.22
CA ASP A 76 21.49 -2.77 12.25
C ASP A 76 20.15 -2.31 11.70
N ALA A 77 19.08 -2.40 12.50
CA ALA A 77 17.72 -2.04 12.10
C ALA A 77 17.20 -2.70 10.80
N GLY A 78 17.85 -3.77 10.31
CA GLY A 78 17.47 -4.47 9.09
C GLY A 78 18.03 -3.87 7.80
N PHE A 79 19.01 -2.97 7.87
CA PHE A 79 19.73 -2.50 6.69
C PHE A 79 20.52 -3.64 6.01
N TYR A 80 20.65 -3.58 4.68
CA TYR A 80 21.60 -4.42 3.96
C TYR A 80 23.02 -4.00 4.30
N LYS A 81 23.85 -4.95 4.74
CA LYS A 81 25.21 -4.67 5.24
C LYS A 81 26.25 -4.73 4.13
N THR A 82 26.01 -5.54 3.11
CA THR A 82 26.96 -5.85 2.05
C THR A 82 26.37 -5.56 0.66
N PRO A 83 27.20 -5.16 -0.33
CA PRO A 83 26.72 -4.93 -1.69
C PRO A 83 26.00 -6.13 -2.33
N SER A 84 26.33 -7.36 -1.92
CA SER A 84 25.67 -8.60 -2.36
C SER A 84 24.22 -8.72 -1.92
N GLU A 85 23.80 -8.02 -0.86
CA GLU A 85 22.41 -7.99 -0.41
C GLU A 85 21.57 -6.95 -1.16
N TYR A 86 22.19 -6.03 -1.92
CA TYR A 86 21.47 -4.93 -2.54
C TYR A 86 20.62 -5.39 -3.72
N HIS A 87 19.31 -5.19 -3.60
CA HIS A 87 18.38 -5.32 -4.71
C HIS A 87 18.19 -3.96 -5.39
N ARG A 88 18.54 -3.88 -6.67
CA ARG A 88 18.44 -2.64 -7.46
C ARG A 88 17.24 -2.72 -8.40
N TYR A 89 16.51 -1.62 -8.51
CA TYR A 89 15.56 -1.45 -9.61
C TYR A 89 16.35 -1.24 -10.90
N ALA A 90 16.17 -2.12 -11.88
CA ALA A 90 16.85 -2.02 -13.17
C ALA A 90 16.37 -0.79 -13.97
N ASP A 91 15.12 -0.40 -13.76
CA ASP A 91 14.47 0.69 -14.49
C ASP A 91 13.34 1.27 -13.63
N MET A 92 13.07 2.56 -13.79
CA MET A 92 11.99 3.29 -13.13
C MET A 92 11.41 4.30 -14.11
N LYS A 93 10.12 4.17 -14.41
CA LYS A 93 9.43 4.98 -15.43
C LYS A 93 8.12 5.53 -14.90
N ILE A 94 7.83 6.77 -15.26
CA ILE A 94 6.49 7.34 -15.09
C ILE A 94 5.65 6.88 -16.26
N ALA A 95 4.49 6.27 -15.99
CA ALA A 95 3.64 5.69 -17.05
C ALA A 95 3.28 6.69 -18.16
N ALA A 96 3.14 7.99 -17.83
CA ALA A 96 2.88 9.06 -18.79
C ALA A 96 4.00 9.23 -19.84
N ASP A 97 5.24 8.89 -19.48
CA ASP A 97 6.43 9.00 -20.33
C ASP A 97 6.73 7.71 -21.10
N VAL A 98 5.99 6.63 -20.81
CA VAL A 98 6.10 5.34 -21.52
C VAL A 98 5.18 5.38 -22.75
N PRO A 99 5.62 4.88 -23.93
CA PRO A 99 4.75 4.74 -25.10
C PRO A 99 3.48 3.95 -24.78
N GLU A 100 2.34 4.38 -25.31
CA GLU A 100 1.02 3.86 -24.93
C GLU A 100 0.85 2.34 -25.14
N ALA A 101 1.57 1.77 -26.10
CA ALA A 101 1.59 0.35 -26.40
C ALA A 101 2.42 -0.48 -25.40
N GLN A 102 3.28 0.16 -24.61
CA GLN A 102 4.14 -0.49 -23.59
C GLN A 102 3.65 -0.24 -22.16
N ARG A 103 2.58 0.55 -21.97
CA ARG A 103 2.01 0.82 -20.65
C ARG A 103 1.25 -0.39 -20.13
N THR A 104 1.44 -0.68 -18.85
CA THR A 104 0.57 -1.62 -18.11
C THR A 104 -0.78 -0.96 -17.86
N ASN A 105 -1.84 -1.49 -18.46
CA ASN A 105 -3.18 -0.95 -18.30
C ASN A 105 -3.85 -1.59 -17.09
N LEU A 106 -4.07 -0.79 -16.05
CA LEU A 106 -4.67 -1.24 -14.80
C LEU A 106 -5.98 -0.49 -14.54
N GLU A 107 -6.98 -1.24 -14.09
CA GLU A 107 -8.20 -0.69 -13.52
C GLU A 107 -8.25 -0.97 -12.02
N THR A 108 -8.68 0.02 -11.24
CA THR A 108 -8.93 -0.14 -9.81
C THR A 108 -10.42 -0.02 -9.50
N MET A 109 -10.90 -0.85 -8.57
CA MET A 109 -12.28 -0.76 -8.12
C MET A 109 -12.52 0.58 -7.42
N ARG A 110 -13.53 1.31 -7.91
CA ARG A 110 -14.05 2.51 -7.26
C ARG A 110 -14.55 2.21 -5.84
N THR A 111 -13.94 2.86 -4.85
CA THR A 111 -14.24 2.62 -3.42
C THR A 111 -15.51 3.32 -2.91
N ASP A 112 -16.17 4.11 -3.76
CA ASP A 112 -17.48 4.71 -3.52
C ASP A 112 -18.63 3.91 -4.18
N SER A 113 -18.30 2.78 -4.83
CA SER A 113 -19.28 1.95 -5.55
C SER A 113 -20.04 0.99 -4.62
N ALA A 114 -21.25 0.59 -5.06
CA ALA A 114 -22.01 -0.47 -4.40
C ALA A 114 -21.24 -1.81 -4.35
N SER A 115 -20.50 -2.15 -5.41
CA SER A 115 -19.69 -3.37 -5.47
C SER A 115 -18.59 -3.40 -4.39
N PHE A 116 -17.95 -2.26 -4.13
CA PHE A 116 -16.96 -2.17 -3.06
C PHE A 116 -17.60 -2.33 -1.67
N ASN A 117 -18.77 -1.74 -1.45
CA ASN A 117 -19.53 -1.95 -0.20
C ASN A 117 -19.89 -3.43 0.00
N THR A 118 -20.31 -4.13 -1.05
CA THR A 118 -20.54 -5.59 -1.02
C THR A 118 -19.27 -6.36 -0.65
N LEU A 119 -18.13 -6.01 -1.25
CA LEU A 119 -16.84 -6.62 -0.93
C LEU A 119 -16.49 -6.47 0.55
N VAL A 120 -16.57 -5.24 1.09
CA VAL A 120 -16.29 -4.97 2.51
C VAL A 120 -17.25 -5.76 3.40
N ASN A 121 -18.54 -5.82 3.02
CA ASN A 121 -19.56 -6.56 3.75
C ASN A 121 -19.27 -8.07 3.78
N ALA A 122 -18.88 -8.66 2.64
CA ALA A 122 -18.52 -10.07 2.56
C ALA A 122 -17.26 -10.39 3.40
N ARG A 123 -16.31 -9.45 3.51
CA ARG A 123 -15.12 -9.63 4.33
C ARG A 123 -15.39 -9.54 5.83
N ARG A 124 -16.29 -8.65 6.27
CA ARG A 124 -16.66 -8.50 7.70
C ARG A 124 -17.63 -9.60 8.18
N TRP A 125 -18.44 -10.14 7.27
CA TRP A 125 -19.37 -11.25 7.50
C TRP A 125 -19.01 -12.42 6.60
N ARG A 126 -17.82 -13.02 6.83
CA ARG A 126 -17.47 -14.24 6.10
C ARG A 126 -18.48 -15.33 6.42
N LYS A 127 -19.04 -15.92 5.37
CA LYS A 127 -20.06 -16.97 5.42
C LYS A 127 -19.61 -18.09 4.50
N ASP A 128 -18.89 -19.03 5.08
CA ASP A 128 -18.57 -20.34 4.52
C ASP A 128 -18.59 -21.34 5.68
N ASP A 129 -18.42 -22.63 5.39
CA ASP A 129 -18.52 -23.71 6.38
C ASP A 129 -17.50 -23.58 7.52
N PHE A 130 -16.44 -22.79 7.34
CA PHE A 130 -15.43 -22.54 8.37
C PHE A 130 -15.85 -21.44 9.36
N TYR A 131 -16.56 -20.39 8.91
CA TYR A 131 -16.90 -19.23 9.76
C TYR A 131 -18.30 -19.35 10.38
N THR A 132 -18.40 -20.00 11.54
CA THR A 132 -19.66 -20.19 12.27
C THR A 132 -20.12 -18.95 13.07
N ASN A 133 -19.20 -18.11 13.54
CA ASN A 133 -19.50 -16.94 14.39
C ASN A 133 -18.80 -15.65 13.90
N PRO A 134 -19.29 -15.02 12.82
CA PRO A 134 -18.68 -13.80 12.29
C PRO A 134 -18.88 -12.58 13.22
N ILE A 135 -17.82 -11.79 13.43
CA ILE A 135 -17.82 -10.62 14.33
C ILE A 135 -18.47 -9.37 13.69
N GLY A 136 -18.63 -9.36 12.36
CA GLY A 136 -19.24 -8.24 11.64
C GLY A 136 -18.39 -6.98 11.56
N ARG A 137 -17.11 -7.07 11.94
CA ARG A 137 -16.15 -5.95 11.94
C ARG A 137 -14.89 -6.35 11.19
N ILE A 138 -14.23 -5.35 10.60
CA ILE A 138 -12.95 -5.52 9.92
C ILE A 138 -12.14 -4.22 10.02
N ASN A 139 -10.81 -4.36 10.16
CA ASN A 139 -9.91 -3.21 10.20
C ASN A 139 -9.74 -2.63 8.79
N LEU A 140 -9.56 -1.31 8.69
CA LEU A 140 -9.30 -0.57 7.45
C LEU A 140 -8.19 -1.23 6.62
N CYS A 141 -7.07 -1.57 7.25
CA CYS A 141 -5.91 -2.14 6.58
C CYS A 141 -6.03 -3.64 6.25
N ASN A 142 -7.16 -4.27 6.59
CA ASN A 142 -7.44 -5.67 6.26
C ASN A 142 -8.36 -5.82 5.03
N ILE A 143 -8.65 -4.72 4.34
CA ILE A 143 -9.40 -4.70 3.09
C ILE A 143 -8.43 -4.42 1.94
N THR A 144 -8.47 -5.24 0.91
CA THR A 144 -7.74 -4.98 -0.34
C THR A 144 -8.70 -4.31 -1.33
N VAL A 145 -8.29 -3.19 -1.92
CA VAL A 145 -9.01 -2.59 -3.06
C VAL A 145 -8.62 -3.35 -4.33
N PRO A 146 -9.54 -4.03 -5.01
CA PRO A 146 -9.20 -4.79 -6.20
C PRO A 146 -8.57 -3.92 -7.30
N VAL A 147 -7.55 -4.48 -7.93
CA VAL A 147 -6.90 -3.96 -9.12
C VAL A 147 -6.82 -5.11 -10.11
N ARG A 148 -7.05 -4.82 -11.39
CA ARG A 148 -6.91 -5.81 -12.46
C ARG A 148 -6.14 -5.21 -13.62
N GLU A 149 -5.44 -6.07 -14.34
CA GLU A 149 -4.95 -5.75 -15.67
C GLU A 149 -6.08 -5.86 -16.69
N VAL A 150 -6.06 -4.98 -17.68
CA VAL A 150 -7.00 -5.02 -18.80
C VAL A 150 -6.23 -5.11 -20.11
N GLN A 151 -6.67 -6.00 -21.00
CA GLN A 151 -6.18 -6.02 -22.37
C GLN A 151 -6.81 -4.83 -23.12
N LYS A 152 -5.99 -4.15 -23.92
CA LYS A 152 -6.47 -3.14 -24.87
C LYS A 152 -7.15 -3.81 -26.07
#